data_AF-A0A940QBX5-F1
#
_entry.id   AF-A0A940QBX5-F1
#
_cell.length_a   1.000
_cell.length_b   1.000
_cell.length_c   1.000
_cell.angle_alpha   90.00
_cell.angle_beta   90.00
_cell.angle_gamma   90.00
#
_symmetry.space_group_name_H-M   'P 1'
#
loop_
_entity.id
_entity.type
_entity.pdbx_description
1 polymer ?
#
loop_
_entity_poly.entity_id
_entity_poly.type
_entity_poly.pdbx_seq_one_letter_code
_entity_poly.pdbx_strand_id
1 'polypeptide(L)'
;MSIYLSKSKYCSALQCPKMLWLNKNRPEAFDSSVMNESVLETGNEVGDLAMGLFGDFTEVPFGNLSDMIARTQELIDAGTRIIAEASFSYDGLFCSVDILKNLGDRNVEIYEVKSSTSVTDIYLNDATYQCYVLSKLGFNVGCVCIVHINSRYVRMGELDLNELFHIEDITDKVSELIGGVEGNVSRFEEYMKQTDEPCDPIGAHCFSPYNCGFFGYCTRGLPKPNVFDISGARSSTKLKCYDKGLIAFSDILGTKAVSANQMIQVEHEVTGCAAHIDKKAIGEFLSQLSYPLYFLDFESFQPAIPLYDNSRPYEQIVFQYSLHYIEEEGGELKHREYLAYPGADPRRALAQQLCEDIPQNVCVTAYNMGFEKGRIKGLAELYPDLSQHLMNIHDNICDLMVPFQKKQYYSRAMQGSYSIKYVLPALFPDDPSLDYHNLEGVHNGAEASDTFKRMAKMSPDELSKFRSHLLTYCGLDTYAMVKVWQKLCEAANP
;
A
#
# COMPACT_ATOMS: atom_id res chain seq x y z
N MET A 1 -26.35 -3.99 28.66
CA MET A 1 -25.40 -2.89 28.44
C MET A 1 -25.29 -2.71 26.94
N SER A 2 -25.60 -1.52 26.44
CA SER A 2 -25.30 -1.16 25.05
C SER A 2 -23.81 -1.34 24.80
N ILE A 3 -23.44 -1.80 23.60
CA ILE A 3 -22.04 -1.95 23.21
C ILE A 3 -21.46 -0.58 22.84
N TYR A 4 -20.22 -0.31 23.23
CA TYR A 4 -19.51 0.85 22.68
C TYR A 4 -19.08 0.55 21.24
N LEU A 5 -19.62 1.31 20.29
CA LEU A 5 -19.34 1.17 18.88
C LEU A 5 -18.88 2.53 18.35
N SER A 6 -17.64 2.59 17.86
CA SER A 6 -17.16 3.72 17.06
C SER A 6 -17.50 3.50 15.58
N LYS A 7 -17.41 4.55 14.76
CA LYS A 7 -17.44 4.48 13.27
C LYS A 7 -16.61 3.30 12.73
N SER A 8 -15.32 3.24 13.11
CA SER A 8 -14.41 2.17 12.70
C SER A 8 -14.87 0.77 13.12
N LYS A 9 -15.34 0.60 14.36
CA LYS A 9 -15.84 -0.69 14.86
C LYS A 9 -17.12 -1.11 14.16
N TYR A 10 -18.03 -0.18 13.84
CA TYR A 10 -19.24 -0.46 13.08
C TYR A 10 -18.88 -1.00 11.68
N CYS A 11 -17.98 -0.32 10.97
CA CYS A 11 -17.57 -0.74 9.63
C CYS A 11 -16.78 -2.06 9.63
N SER A 12 -15.92 -2.31 10.62
CA SER A 12 -15.32 -3.64 10.79
C SER A 12 -16.39 -4.71 11.04
N ALA A 13 -17.38 -4.44 11.90
CA ALA A 13 -18.45 -5.40 12.18
C ALA A 13 -19.36 -5.67 10.95
N LEU A 14 -19.54 -4.69 10.06
CA LEU A 14 -20.20 -4.89 8.77
C LEU A 14 -19.45 -5.89 7.88
N GLN A 15 -18.12 -5.82 7.84
CA GLN A 15 -17.29 -6.79 7.13
C GLN A 15 -17.38 -8.17 7.81
N CYS A 16 -17.13 -8.23 9.12
CA CYS A 16 -17.22 -9.48 9.88
C CYS A 16 -17.47 -9.18 11.37
N PRO A 17 -18.65 -9.55 11.93
CA PRO A 17 -18.95 -9.36 13.35
C PRO A 17 -17.95 -10.05 14.28
N LYS A 18 -17.33 -11.16 13.83
CA LYS A 18 -16.29 -11.87 14.58
C LYS A 18 -15.09 -10.98 14.90
N MET A 19 -14.76 -10.00 14.05
CA MET A 19 -13.68 -9.04 14.34
C MET A 19 -14.00 -8.20 15.57
N LEU A 20 -15.26 -7.82 15.79
CA LEU A 20 -15.68 -7.08 16.98
C LEU A 20 -15.55 -7.94 18.24
N TRP A 21 -15.93 -9.22 18.16
CA TRP A 21 -15.79 -10.16 19.27
C TRP A 21 -14.32 -10.46 19.58
N LEU A 22 -13.48 -10.68 18.56
CA LEU A 22 -12.06 -10.95 18.73
C LEU A 22 -11.30 -9.74 19.26
N ASN A 23 -11.61 -8.52 18.80
CA ASN A 23 -11.01 -7.30 19.36
C ASN A 23 -11.27 -7.15 20.87
N LYS A 24 -12.45 -7.60 21.35
CA LYS A 24 -12.77 -7.55 22.78
C LYS A 24 -12.12 -8.67 23.58
N ASN A 25 -12.11 -9.89 23.05
CA ASN A 25 -11.78 -11.09 23.81
C ASN A 25 -10.37 -11.64 23.54
N ARG A 26 -9.79 -11.35 22.38
CA ARG A 26 -8.48 -11.82 21.88
C ARG A 26 -7.74 -10.73 21.08
N PRO A 27 -7.59 -9.50 21.60
CA PRO A 27 -6.92 -8.41 20.87
C PRO A 27 -5.49 -8.75 20.44
N GLU A 28 -4.78 -9.59 21.22
CA GLU A 28 -3.42 -10.05 20.95
C GLU A 28 -3.30 -10.92 19.69
N ALA A 29 -4.42 -11.43 19.18
CA ALA A 29 -4.45 -12.25 17.96
C ALA A 29 -4.54 -11.42 16.68
N PHE A 30 -4.65 -10.09 16.79
CA PHE A 30 -4.68 -9.20 15.65
C PHE A 30 -3.29 -9.03 15.05
N ASP A 31 -3.14 -9.38 13.78
CA ASP A 31 -1.93 -9.15 13.01
C ASP A 31 -1.87 -7.70 12.55
N SER A 32 -1.04 -6.88 13.20
CA SER A 32 -0.87 -5.47 12.83
C SER A 32 -0.21 -5.27 11.47
N SER A 33 0.40 -6.30 10.86
CA SER A 33 1.00 -6.18 9.53
C SER A 33 -0.01 -5.95 8.41
N VAL A 34 -1.31 -6.19 8.67
CA VAL A 34 -2.37 -5.81 7.71
C VAL A 34 -2.69 -4.32 7.74
N MET A 35 -2.22 -3.59 8.76
CA MET A 35 -2.33 -2.14 8.84
C MET A 35 -1.16 -1.50 8.10
N ASN A 36 -1.43 -0.38 7.44
CA ASN A 36 -0.41 0.39 6.76
C ASN A 36 -0.31 1.77 7.43
N GLU A 37 0.73 1.97 8.24
CA GLU A 37 0.96 3.21 8.98
C GLU A 37 1.07 4.41 8.02
N SER A 38 1.75 4.27 6.88
CA SER A 38 1.86 5.34 5.88
C SER A 38 0.49 5.79 5.32
N VAL A 39 -0.49 4.89 5.25
CA VAL A 39 -1.87 5.22 4.81
C VAL A 39 -2.58 6.03 5.88
N LEU A 40 -2.36 5.74 7.17
CA LEU A 40 -2.92 6.49 8.28
C LEU A 40 -2.30 7.90 8.37
N GLU A 41 -0.98 8.00 8.27
CA GLU A 41 -0.28 9.29 8.24
C GLU A 41 -0.74 10.14 7.06
N THR A 42 -0.84 9.54 5.86
CA THR A 42 -1.39 10.22 4.67
C THR A 42 -2.85 10.66 4.90
N GLY A 43 -3.64 9.84 5.59
CA GLY A 43 -5.01 10.19 5.99
C GLY A 43 -5.06 11.44 6.88
N ASN A 44 -4.19 11.51 7.88
CA ASN A 44 -4.08 12.65 8.78
C ASN A 44 -3.63 13.92 8.04
N GLU A 45 -2.58 13.83 7.21
CA GLU A 45 -2.11 14.99 6.43
C GLU A 45 -3.20 15.55 5.51
N VAL A 46 -3.98 14.67 4.87
CA VAL A 46 -5.11 15.07 4.02
C VAL A 46 -6.25 15.65 4.86
N GLY A 47 -6.57 15.06 6.01
CA GLY A 47 -7.57 15.54 6.96
C GLY A 47 -7.25 16.95 7.46
N ASP A 48 -6.03 17.16 7.97
CA ASP A 48 -5.54 18.44 8.45
C ASP A 48 -5.65 19.54 7.38
N LEU A 49 -5.26 19.22 6.13
CA LEU A 49 -5.37 20.16 5.02
C LEU A 49 -6.83 20.47 4.67
N ALA A 50 -7.71 19.46 4.71
CA ALA A 50 -9.12 19.59 4.36
C ALA A 50 -9.89 20.46 5.37
N MET A 51 -9.45 20.59 6.62
CA MET A 51 -10.10 21.46 7.62
C MET A 51 -10.26 22.91 7.11
N GLY A 52 -9.30 23.39 6.30
CA GLY A 52 -9.32 24.72 5.68
C GLY A 52 -10.19 24.85 4.41
N LEU A 53 -10.84 23.79 3.95
CA LEU A 53 -11.58 23.75 2.67
C LEU A 53 -12.66 24.84 2.56
N PHE A 54 -13.30 25.19 3.68
CA PHE A 54 -14.37 26.19 3.73
C PHE A 54 -13.94 27.53 4.37
N GLY A 55 -12.64 27.80 4.46
CA GLY A 55 -12.07 29.00 5.10
C GLY A 55 -11.79 28.78 6.59
N ASP A 56 -12.06 29.81 7.41
CA ASP A 56 -11.80 29.77 8.85
C ASP A 56 -12.60 28.64 9.53
N PHE A 57 -11.90 27.80 10.29
CA PHE A 57 -12.47 26.68 11.05
C PHE A 57 -12.06 26.73 12.52
N THR A 58 -12.79 25.99 13.35
CA THR A 58 -12.36 25.67 14.72
C THR A 58 -12.30 24.16 14.89
N GLU A 59 -11.13 23.66 15.25
CA GLU A 59 -10.90 22.25 15.51
C GLU A 59 -11.32 21.88 16.94
N VAL A 60 -11.93 20.71 17.10
CA VAL A 60 -12.12 20.05 18.39
C VAL A 60 -10.88 19.21 18.69
N PRO A 61 -10.04 19.57 19.68
CA PRO A 61 -8.80 18.85 19.93
C PRO A 61 -9.06 17.40 20.33
N PHE A 62 -8.24 16.49 19.82
CA PHE A 62 -8.28 15.09 20.22
C PHE A 62 -7.98 14.93 21.72
N GLY A 63 -8.80 14.13 22.41
CA GLY A 63 -8.69 13.95 23.85
C GLY A 63 -9.65 12.92 24.42
N ASN A 64 -10.13 13.17 25.64
CA ASN A 64 -11.17 12.32 26.23
C ASN A 64 -12.49 12.53 25.47
N LEU A 65 -13.22 11.43 25.22
CA LEU A 65 -14.51 11.43 24.54
C LEU A 65 -15.50 12.45 25.15
N SER A 66 -15.57 12.56 26.48
CA SER A 66 -16.47 13.52 27.13
C SER A 66 -16.11 14.96 26.81
N ASP A 67 -14.82 15.26 26.76
CA ASP A 67 -14.30 16.61 26.55
C ASP A 67 -14.48 17.03 25.09
N MET A 68 -14.25 16.11 24.15
CA MET A 68 -14.50 16.33 22.73
C MET A 68 -15.99 16.61 22.45
N ILE A 69 -16.89 15.83 23.06
CA ILE A 69 -18.35 16.03 22.93
C ILE A 69 -18.78 17.36 23.55
N ALA A 70 -18.30 17.67 24.76
CA ALA A 70 -18.61 18.93 25.44
C ALA A 70 -18.13 20.13 24.61
N ARG A 71 -16.90 20.06 24.09
CA ARG A 71 -16.33 21.11 23.25
C ARG A 71 -17.11 21.29 21.95
N THR A 72 -17.53 20.19 21.32
CA THR A 72 -18.38 20.25 20.12
C THR A 72 -19.69 20.97 20.41
N GLN A 73 -20.33 20.67 21.54
CA GLN A 73 -21.57 21.33 21.94
C GLN A 73 -21.38 22.83 22.20
N GLU A 74 -20.30 23.23 22.89
CA GLU A 74 -19.96 24.65 23.10
C GLU A 74 -19.81 25.40 21.77
N LEU A 75 -19.13 24.80 20.78
CA LEU A 75 -18.91 25.43 19.47
C LEU A 75 -20.20 25.57 18.67
N ILE A 76 -21.09 24.57 18.74
CA ILE A 76 -22.42 24.62 18.10
C ILE A 76 -23.25 25.74 18.74
N ASP A 77 -23.28 25.83 20.08
CA ASP A 77 -24.04 26.84 20.82
C ASP A 77 -23.50 28.25 20.59
N ALA A 78 -22.19 28.39 20.37
CA ALA A 78 -21.54 29.64 19.98
C ALA A 78 -21.82 30.05 18.52
N GLY A 79 -22.50 29.22 17.72
CA GLY A 79 -22.78 29.49 16.31
C GLY A 79 -21.55 29.37 15.40
N THR A 80 -20.54 28.60 15.82
CA THR A 80 -19.33 28.35 15.01
C THR A 80 -19.74 27.66 13.72
N ARG A 81 -19.38 28.25 12.57
CA ARG A 81 -19.86 27.81 11.25
C ARG A 81 -19.19 26.53 10.76
N ILE A 82 -17.86 26.45 10.85
CA ILE A 82 -17.07 25.28 10.41
C ILE A 82 -16.37 24.71 11.63
N ILE A 83 -16.74 23.50 12.01
CA ILE A 83 -16.19 22.78 13.16
C ILE A 83 -15.50 21.53 12.61
N ALA A 84 -14.18 21.43 12.75
CA ALA A 84 -13.43 20.23 12.40
C ALA A 84 -13.41 19.24 13.58
N GLU A 85 -13.44 17.94 13.28
CA GLU A 85 -13.42 16.84 14.25
C GLU A 85 -14.60 16.86 15.27
N ALA A 86 -15.74 17.39 14.84
CA ALA A 86 -16.94 17.51 15.67
C ALA A 86 -17.44 16.14 16.15
N SER A 87 -17.50 15.96 17.47
CA SER A 87 -17.67 14.64 18.09
C SER A 87 -19.02 14.47 18.79
N PHE A 88 -19.65 13.32 18.55
CA PHE A 88 -21.02 13.01 18.97
C PHE A 88 -21.11 11.60 19.54
N SER A 89 -22.03 11.40 20.49
CA SER A 89 -22.34 10.09 21.05
C SER A 89 -23.84 9.94 21.31
N TYR A 90 -24.41 8.81 20.88
CA TYR A 90 -25.80 8.43 21.16
C TYR A 90 -25.85 6.96 21.60
N ASP A 91 -26.27 6.69 22.84
CA ASP A 91 -26.44 5.33 23.39
C ASP A 91 -25.23 4.39 23.13
N GLY A 92 -24.01 4.88 23.38
CA GLY A 92 -22.77 4.12 23.16
C GLY A 92 -22.25 4.11 21.72
N LEU A 93 -22.99 4.69 20.77
CA LEU A 93 -22.59 4.89 19.38
C LEU A 93 -21.83 6.22 19.25
N PHE A 94 -20.53 6.16 18.95
CA PHE A 94 -19.65 7.33 18.89
C PHE A 94 -19.12 7.60 17.47
N CYS A 95 -19.12 8.86 17.08
CA CYS A 95 -18.43 9.30 15.86
C CYS A 95 -17.85 10.71 16.02
N SER A 96 -16.78 10.95 15.26
CA SER A 96 -16.26 12.28 14.96
C SER A 96 -16.49 12.52 13.48
N VAL A 97 -17.03 13.70 13.17
CA VAL A 97 -17.26 14.21 11.81
C VAL A 97 -16.06 15.06 11.46
N ASP A 98 -15.36 14.69 10.38
CA ASP A 98 -14.10 15.35 9.98
C ASP A 98 -14.33 16.87 9.78
N ILE A 99 -15.38 17.25 9.04
CA ILE A 99 -15.83 18.65 8.94
C ILE A 99 -17.35 18.74 9.07
N LEU A 100 -17.82 19.42 10.12
CA LEU A 100 -19.22 19.74 10.35
C LEU A 100 -19.47 21.22 9.98
N LYS A 101 -20.36 21.44 9.01
CA LYS A 101 -20.83 22.78 8.67
C LYS A 101 -22.16 23.06 9.36
N ASN A 102 -22.11 23.92 10.37
CA ASN A 102 -23.24 24.32 11.19
C ASN A 102 -24.01 25.46 10.51
N LEU A 103 -25.28 25.19 10.18
CA LEU A 103 -26.19 26.15 9.55
C LEU A 103 -27.13 26.83 10.56
N GLY A 104 -27.00 26.52 11.85
CA GLY A 104 -27.87 27.03 12.91
C GLY A 104 -29.16 26.22 13.07
N ASP A 105 -29.85 26.42 14.19
CA ASP A 105 -31.11 25.74 14.52
C ASP A 105 -31.06 24.20 14.38
N ARG A 106 -29.91 23.61 14.73
CA ARG A 106 -29.60 22.17 14.60
C ARG A 106 -29.58 21.66 13.15
N ASN A 107 -29.55 22.53 12.16
CA ASN A 107 -29.31 22.17 10.76
C ASN A 107 -27.81 22.10 10.52
N VAL A 108 -27.34 20.98 9.97
CA VAL A 108 -25.92 20.71 9.75
C VAL A 108 -25.70 20.01 8.42
N GLU A 109 -24.47 20.10 7.91
CA GLU A 109 -23.97 19.29 6.81
C GLU A 109 -22.74 18.52 7.29
N ILE A 110 -22.59 17.27 6.83
CA ILE A 110 -21.45 16.39 7.12
C ILE A 110 -20.53 16.34 5.89
N TYR A 111 -19.23 16.51 6.10
CA TYR A 111 -18.19 16.31 5.10
C TYR A 111 -17.16 15.34 5.65
N GLU A 112 -17.20 14.08 5.19
CA GLU A 112 -16.22 13.04 5.54
C GLU A 112 -15.06 13.09 4.55
N VAL A 113 -13.84 13.26 5.05
CA VAL A 113 -12.62 13.42 4.27
C VAL A 113 -11.94 12.06 4.08
N LYS A 114 -11.56 11.76 2.84
CA LYS A 114 -10.82 10.55 2.48
C LYS A 114 -9.59 10.92 1.65
N SER A 115 -8.46 10.31 1.96
CA SER A 115 -7.24 10.44 1.16
C SER A 115 -7.36 9.75 -0.21
N SER A 116 -8.37 8.90 -0.43
CA SER A 116 -8.61 8.25 -1.71
C SER A 116 -8.91 9.23 -2.85
N THR A 117 -8.89 8.73 -4.08
CA THR A 117 -9.19 9.50 -5.29
C THR A 117 -10.60 9.28 -5.84
N SER A 118 -11.39 8.45 -5.16
CA SER A 118 -12.77 8.12 -5.51
C SER A 118 -13.54 7.63 -4.29
N VAL A 119 -14.87 7.71 -4.34
CA VAL A 119 -15.77 7.16 -3.33
C VAL A 119 -15.85 5.63 -3.43
N THR A 120 -15.95 4.96 -2.28
CA THR A 120 -16.17 3.50 -2.17
C THR A 120 -17.35 3.21 -1.25
N ASP A 121 -17.94 2.02 -1.36
CA ASP A 121 -19.11 1.60 -0.55
C ASP A 121 -18.83 1.65 0.97
N ILE A 122 -17.57 1.51 1.37
CA ILE A 122 -17.16 1.60 2.78
C ILE A 122 -17.41 3.01 3.32
N TYR A 123 -17.10 4.02 2.50
CA TYR A 123 -17.27 5.43 2.88
C TYR A 123 -18.75 5.79 3.00
N LEU A 124 -19.61 5.15 2.20
CA LEU A 124 -21.06 5.29 2.36
C LEU A 124 -21.50 4.79 3.73
N ASN A 125 -20.98 3.64 4.19
CA ASN A 125 -21.28 3.12 5.52
C ASN A 125 -20.74 4.02 6.64
N ASP A 126 -19.52 4.56 6.48
CA ASP A 126 -18.92 5.52 7.42
C ASP A 126 -19.80 6.76 7.60
N ALA A 127 -20.21 7.38 6.49
CA ALA A 127 -21.01 8.60 6.49
C ALA A 127 -22.46 8.35 6.93
N THR A 128 -23.02 7.19 6.55
CA THR A 128 -24.37 6.78 6.98
C THR A 128 -24.42 6.58 8.50
N TYR A 129 -23.39 5.96 9.09
CA TYR A 129 -23.30 5.78 10.54
C TYR A 129 -23.26 7.13 11.28
N GLN A 130 -22.48 8.10 10.79
CA GLN A 130 -22.43 9.45 11.35
C GLN A 130 -23.78 10.16 11.25
N CYS A 131 -24.39 10.16 10.06
CA CYS A 131 -25.70 10.74 9.84
C CYS A 131 -26.76 10.13 10.78
N TYR A 132 -26.71 8.81 11.00
CA TYR A 132 -27.59 8.12 11.96
C TYR A 132 -27.40 8.64 13.39
N VAL A 133 -26.16 8.74 13.89
CA VAL A 133 -25.87 9.24 15.25
C VAL A 133 -26.38 10.67 15.43
N LEU A 134 -26.08 11.57 14.48
CA LEU A 134 -26.54 12.97 14.56
C LEU A 134 -28.07 13.08 14.45
N SER A 135 -28.71 12.28 13.59
CA SER A 135 -30.17 12.25 13.47
C SER A 135 -30.85 11.79 14.76
N LYS A 136 -30.30 10.79 15.46
CA LYS A 136 -30.81 10.33 16.77
C LYS A 136 -30.62 11.36 17.88
N LEU A 137 -29.62 12.22 17.76
CA LEU A 137 -29.45 13.39 18.63
C LEU A 137 -30.40 14.54 18.25
N GLY A 138 -31.19 14.42 17.18
CA GLY A 138 -32.16 15.43 16.76
C GLY A 138 -31.57 16.57 15.92
N PHE A 139 -30.42 16.35 15.27
CA PHE A 139 -29.94 17.25 14.22
C PHE A 139 -30.67 16.98 12.91
N ASN A 140 -30.91 18.03 12.13
CA ASN A 140 -31.35 17.92 10.75
C ASN A 140 -30.11 17.95 9.83
N VAL A 141 -29.72 16.77 9.33
CA VAL A 141 -28.57 16.64 8.43
C VAL A 141 -29.05 16.92 7.00
N GLY A 142 -28.82 18.12 6.51
CA GLY A 142 -29.32 18.58 5.20
C GLY A 142 -28.50 18.09 4.01
N CYS A 143 -27.22 17.78 4.23
CA CYS A 143 -26.30 17.29 3.21
C CYS A 143 -25.25 16.39 3.84
N VAL A 144 -24.88 15.31 3.15
CA VAL A 144 -23.79 14.41 3.51
C VAL A 144 -22.88 14.23 2.30
N CYS A 145 -21.63 14.67 2.44
CA CYS A 145 -20.63 14.66 1.39
C CYS A 145 -19.45 13.78 1.74
N ILE A 146 -18.86 13.15 0.73
CA ILE A 146 -17.49 12.64 0.79
C ILE A 146 -16.57 13.63 0.11
N VAL A 147 -15.57 14.11 0.84
CA VAL A 147 -14.47 14.91 0.32
C VAL A 147 -13.32 13.97 0.01
N HIS A 148 -12.87 13.94 -1.24
CA HIS A 148 -11.76 13.08 -1.64
C HIS A 148 -10.78 13.80 -2.57
N ILE A 149 -9.57 13.27 -2.72
CA ILE A 149 -8.54 13.91 -3.54
C ILE A 149 -8.91 13.86 -5.02
N ASN A 150 -8.80 14.99 -5.71
CA ASN A 150 -8.91 15.09 -7.15
C ASN A 150 -7.60 14.61 -7.81
N SER A 151 -7.56 13.37 -8.28
CA SER A 151 -6.38 12.81 -8.96
C SER A 151 -5.94 13.58 -10.22
N ARG A 152 -6.77 14.47 -10.77
CA ARG A 152 -6.46 15.31 -11.93
C ARG A 152 -5.86 16.66 -11.57
N TYR A 153 -5.88 17.04 -10.29
CA TYR A 153 -5.25 18.27 -9.84
C TYR A 153 -3.75 18.26 -10.18
N VAL A 154 -3.27 19.35 -10.77
CA VAL A 154 -1.85 19.59 -11.05
C VAL A 154 -1.47 20.83 -10.26
N ARG A 155 -0.48 20.69 -9.37
CA ARG A 155 -0.03 21.83 -8.56
C ARG A 155 0.72 22.84 -9.42
N MET A 156 0.38 24.11 -9.23
CA MET A 156 1.03 25.27 -9.80
C MET A 156 1.15 26.35 -8.73
N GLY A 157 2.32 26.47 -8.09
CA GLY A 157 2.55 27.38 -6.97
C GLY A 157 1.90 26.90 -5.67
N GLU A 158 1.11 27.78 -5.04
CA GLU A 158 0.37 27.47 -3.82
C GLU A 158 -0.76 26.46 -4.07
N LEU A 159 -1.10 25.68 -3.04
CA LEU A 159 -2.19 24.71 -3.14
C LEU A 159 -3.54 25.42 -3.24
N ASP A 160 -4.35 25.01 -4.22
CA ASP A 160 -5.75 25.41 -4.32
C ASP A 160 -6.62 24.26 -3.79
N LEU A 161 -7.16 24.43 -2.58
CA LEU A 161 -7.96 23.39 -1.94
C LEU A 161 -9.26 23.09 -2.69
N ASN A 162 -9.83 24.08 -3.40
CA ASN A 162 -11.07 23.87 -4.16
C ASN A 162 -10.85 23.01 -5.41
N GLU A 163 -9.62 23.02 -5.96
CA GLU A 163 -9.23 22.19 -7.10
C GLU A 163 -8.59 20.86 -6.66
N LEU A 164 -7.90 20.84 -5.52
CA LEU A 164 -7.29 19.64 -4.94
C LEU A 164 -8.33 18.66 -4.41
N PHE A 165 -9.42 19.15 -3.82
CA PHE A 165 -10.49 18.32 -3.28
C PHE A 165 -11.69 18.27 -4.21
N HIS A 166 -12.26 17.07 -4.37
CA HIS A 166 -13.57 16.86 -4.95
C HIS A 166 -14.58 16.57 -3.84
N ILE A 167 -15.73 17.23 -3.90
CA ILE A 167 -16.84 17.03 -2.97
C ILE A 167 -17.94 16.28 -3.71
N GLU A 168 -18.18 15.02 -3.33
CA GLU A 168 -19.29 14.21 -3.84
C GLU A 168 -20.44 14.21 -2.81
N ASP A 169 -21.59 14.78 -3.19
CA ASP A 169 -22.82 14.69 -2.40
C ASP A 169 -23.39 13.27 -2.50
N ILE A 170 -23.52 12.60 -1.35
CA ILE A 170 -24.04 11.23 -1.22
C ILE A 170 -25.34 11.17 -0.41
N THR A 171 -26.02 12.29 -0.20
CA THR A 171 -27.20 12.42 0.68
C THR A 171 -28.30 11.42 0.34
N ASP A 172 -28.60 11.22 -0.95
CA ASP A 172 -29.59 10.25 -1.42
C ASP A 172 -29.17 8.81 -1.07
N LYS A 173 -27.90 8.45 -1.32
CA LYS A 173 -27.35 7.12 -0.99
C LYS A 173 -27.41 6.86 0.52
N VAL A 174 -27.09 7.86 1.33
CA VAL A 174 -27.17 7.77 2.81
C VAL A 174 -28.62 7.55 3.25
N SER A 175 -29.57 8.26 2.63
CA SER A 175 -31.00 8.14 2.96
C SER A 175 -31.55 6.74 2.68
N GLU A 176 -31.05 6.05 1.65
CA GLU A 176 -31.40 4.66 1.36
C GLU A 176 -30.82 3.67 2.39
N LEU A 177 -29.60 3.92 2.88
CA LEU A 177 -28.88 3.00 3.77
C LEU A 177 -29.19 3.21 5.27
N ILE A 178 -29.59 4.41 5.67
CA ILE A 178 -29.71 4.81 7.09
C ILE A 178 -30.69 3.93 7.89
N GLY A 179 -31.75 3.44 7.24
CA GLY A 179 -32.73 2.53 7.85
C GLY A 179 -32.14 1.19 8.30
N GLY A 180 -31.02 0.76 7.70
CA GLY A 180 -30.32 -0.47 8.06
C GLY A 180 -29.40 -0.35 9.28
N VAL A 181 -29.03 0.87 9.69
CA VAL A 181 -28.04 1.07 10.76
C VAL A 181 -28.51 0.51 12.09
N GLU A 182 -29.75 0.78 12.47
CA GLU A 182 -30.34 0.31 13.74
C GLU A 182 -30.39 -1.22 13.81
N GLY A 183 -30.83 -1.88 12.72
CA GLY A 183 -30.85 -3.33 12.63
C GLY A 183 -29.45 -3.95 12.69
N ASN A 184 -28.46 -3.31 12.07
CA ASN A 184 -27.06 -3.74 12.17
C ASN A 184 -26.53 -3.61 13.61
N VAL A 185 -26.79 -2.49 14.28
CA VAL A 185 -26.41 -2.28 15.69
C VAL A 185 -27.01 -3.36 16.58
N SER A 186 -28.33 -3.60 16.50
CA SER A 186 -28.98 -4.66 17.30
C SER A 186 -28.42 -6.04 17.00
N ARG A 187 -28.12 -6.35 15.74
CA ARG A 187 -27.47 -7.60 15.35
C ARG A 187 -26.08 -7.74 15.98
N PHE A 188 -25.28 -6.68 15.98
CA PHE A 188 -23.94 -6.69 16.60
C PHE A 188 -24.02 -6.82 18.12
N GLU A 189 -24.97 -6.14 18.76
CA GLU A 189 -25.20 -6.27 20.21
C GLU A 189 -25.55 -7.71 20.59
N GLU A 190 -26.45 -8.34 19.84
CA GLU A 190 -26.81 -9.74 20.06
C GLU A 190 -25.61 -10.66 19.82
N TYR A 191 -24.87 -10.46 18.73
CA TYR A 191 -23.67 -11.22 18.43
C TYR A 191 -22.62 -11.13 19.54
N MET A 192 -22.47 -9.96 20.17
CA MET A 192 -21.53 -9.71 21.26
C MET A 192 -21.93 -10.31 22.62
N LYS A 193 -23.14 -10.88 22.76
CA LYS A 193 -23.55 -11.61 23.97
C LYS A 193 -22.97 -13.02 24.04
N GLN A 194 -22.45 -13.55 22.94
CA GLN A 194 -21.82 -14.88 22.89
C GLN A 194 -20.60 -14.93 23.83
N THR A 195 -20.57 -15.92 24.71
CA THR A 195 -19.46 -16.16 25.65
C THR A 195 -18.32 -16.97 25.03
N ASP A 196 -18.66 -17.91 24.14
CA ASP A 196 -17.70 -18.75 23.42
C ASP A 196 -17.26 -18.10 22.10
N GLU A 197 -16.11 -18.54 21.56
CA GLU A 197 -15.62 -18.03 20.28
C GLU A 197 -16.60 -18.38 19.15
N PRO A 198 -17.10 -17.39 18.39
CA PRO A 198 -18.00 -17.64 17.27
C PRO A 198 -17.35 -18.49 16.17
N CYS A 199 -18.10 -19.42 15.59
CA CYS A 199 -17.63 -20.34 14.56
C CYS A 199 -18.06 -19.88 13.15
N ASP A 200 -17.73 -18.63 12.78
CA ASP A 200 -17.97 -18.13 11.43
C ASP A 200 -17.01 -18.79 10.42
N PRO A 201 -17.51 -19.21 9.24
CA PRO A 201 -16.67 -19.83 8.23
C PRO A 201 -15.74 -18.80 7.57
N ILE A 202 -14.56 -19.25 7.10
CA ILE A 202 -13.68 -18.45 6.24
C ILE A 202 -14.41 -18.12 4.94
N GLY A 203 -14.34 -16.87 4.49
CA GLY A 203 -15.07 -16.42 3.29
C GLY A 203 -14.50 -15.16 2.65
N ALA A 204 -15.25 -14.60 1.69
CA ALA A 204 -14.84 -13.39 0.97
C ALA A 204 -14.59 -12.19 1.91
N HIS A 205 -15.33 -12.12 3.02
CA HIS A 205 -15.16 -11.10 4.06
C HIS A 205 -13.78 -11.12 4.73
N CYS A 206 -12.98 -12.18 4.58
CA CYS A 206 -11.62 -12.22 5.10
C CYS A 206 -10.63 -11.37 4.27
N PHE A 207 -11.00 -11.04 3.02
CA PHE A 207 -10.13 -10.38 2.04
C PHE A 207 -10.71 -9.08 1.47
N SER A 208 -11.98 -8.80 1.76
CA SER A 208 -12.71 -7.67 1.20
C SER A 208 -13.68 -7.11 2.24
N PRO A 209 -13.81 -5.78 2.35
CA PRO A 209 -13.04 -4.78 1.62
C PRO A 209 -11.57 -4.64 2.05
N TYR A 210 -11.24 -5.06 3.26
CA TYR A 210 -9.87 -5.05 3.78
C TYR A 210 -9.41 -6.47 4.11
N ASN A 211 -8.09 -6.69 4.13
CA ASN A 211 -7.54 -7.94 4.66
C ASN A 211 -7.83 -8.02 6.16
N CYS A 212 -8.41 -9.14 6.61
CA CYS A 212 -8.76 -9.34 8.01
C CYS A 212 -7.50 -9.60 8.85
N GLY A 213 -7.20 -8.73 9.81
CA GLY A 213 -6.07 -8.91 10.75
C GLY A 213 -6.21 -10.13 11.66
N PHE A 214 -7.39 -10.75 11.74
CA PHE A 214 -7.59 -12.01 12.47
C PHE A 214 -7.56 -13.25 11.57
N PHE A 215 -7.24 -13.11 10.28
CA PHE A 215 -7.25 -14.22 9.34
C PHE A 215 -6.34 -15.36 9.81
N GLY A 216 -5.09 -15.06 10.18
CA GLY A 216 -4.15 -16.05 10.70
C GLY A 216 -4.65 -16.77 11.96
N TYR A 217 -5.34 -16.06 12.85
CA TYR A 217 -5.98 -16.67 14.02
C TYR A 217 -7.15 -17.57 13.58
N CYS A 218 -8.03 -17.12 12.70
CA CYS A 218 -9.18 -17.90 12.24
C CYS A 218 -8.78 -19.13 11.41
N THR A 219 -7.63 -19.10 10.74
CA THR A 219 -7.07 -20.23 9.97
C THR A 219 -6.02 -21.04 10.73
N ARG A 220 -5.83 -20.79 12.03
CA ARG A 220 -4.78 -21.44 12.86
C ARG A 220 -4.84 -22.98 12.88
N GLY A 221 -6.00 -23.56 12.64
CA GLY A 221 -6.22 -25.01 12.59
C GLY A 221 -5.99 -25.65 11.23
N LEU A 222 -5.71 -24.88 10.18
CA LEU A 222 -5.47 -25.43 8.84
C LEU A 222 -4.06 -26.06 8.75
N PRO A 223 -3.88 -27.09 7.91
CA PRO A 223 -2.55 -27.65 7.63
C PRO A 223 -1.62 -26.58 7.03
N LYS A 224 -0.31 -26.80 7.10
CA LYS A 224 0.69 -25.93 6.46
C LYS A 224 1.61 -26.75 5.57
N PRO A 225 1.84 -26.37 4.30
CA PRO A 225 1.14 -25.32 3.57
C PRO A 225 -0.32 -25.71 3.24
N ASN A 226 -1.18 -24.70 3.07
CA ASN A 226 -2.58 -24.86 2.64
C ASN A 226 -2.92 -23.92 1.47
N VAL A 227 -4.10 -24.08 0.89
CA VAL A 227 -4.59 -23.35 -0.29
C VAL A 227 -4.42 -21.84 -0.23
N PHE A 228 -4.44 -21.23 0.96
CA PHE A 228 -4.24 -19.77 1.09
C PHE A 228 -2.79 -19.34 0.88
N ASP A 229 -1.82 -20.27 0.96
CA ASP A 229 -0.39 -20.07 0.71
C ASP A 229 -0.01 -20.18 -0.80
N ILE A 230 -0.96 -20.49 -1.69
CA ILE A 230 -0.70 -20.54 -3.13
C ILE A 230 -0.47 -19.12 -3.66
N SER A 231 0.76 -18.86 -4.12
CA SER A 231 1.18 -17.56 -4.60
C SER A 231 0.48 -17.20 -5.92
N GLY A 232 0.08 -15.94 -6.05
CA GLY A 232 -0.61 -15.40 -7.24
C GLY A 232 -2.01 -15.98 -7.51
N ALA A 233 -2.55 -16.87 -6.66
CA ALA A 233 -3.92 -17.35 -6.80
C ALA A 233 -4.93 -16.31 -6.30
N ARG A 234 -5.96 -16.03 -7.10
CA ARG A 234 -7.06 -15.12 -6.72
C ARG A 234 -7.79 -15.67 -5.48
N SER A 235 -8.23 -14.78 -4.59
CA SER A 235 -8.98 -15.17 -3.38
C SER A 235 -10.22 -16.02 -3.71
N SER A 236 -10.90 -15.74 -4.82
CA SER A 236 -12.02 -16.56 -5.32
C SER A 236 -11.62 -18.01 -5.63
N THR A 237 -10.41 -18.23 -6.15
CA THR A 237 -9.90 -19.58 -6.45
C THR A 237 -9.54 -20.29 -5.16
N LYS A 238 -8.88 -19.59 -4.24
CA LYS A 238 -8.51 -20.12 -2.92
C LYS A 238 -9.75 -20.57 -2.13
N LEU A 239 -10.78 -19.71 -2.07
CA LEU A 239 -12.06 -20.02 -1.43
C LEU A 239 -12.79 -21.19 -2.11
N LYS A 240 -12.84 -21.24 -3.44
CA LYS A 240 -13.43 -22.39 -4.17
C LYS A 240 -12.76 -23.73 -3.86
N CYS A 241 -11.46 -23.73 -3.62
CA CYS A 241 -10.73 -24.94 -3.21
C CYS A 241 -11.06 -25.29 -1.76
N TYR A 242 -11.01 -24.30 -0.86
CA TYR A 242 -11.38 -24.44 0.54
C TYR A 242 -12.79 -25.02 0.72
N ASP A 243 -13.79 -24.48 0.02
CA ASP A 243 -15.19 -24.92 0.07
C ASP A 243 -15.38 -26.36 -0.45
N LYS A 244 -14.47 -26.83 -1.30
CA LYS A 244 -14.44 -28.21 -1.82
C LYS A 244 -13.65 -29.18 -0.93
N GLY A 245 -13.10 -28.71 0.19
CA GLY A 245 -12.23 -29.50 1.05
C GLY A 245 -10.82 -29.72 0.46
N LEU A 246 -10.43 -29.00 -0.59
CA LEU A 246 -9.06 -29.01 -1.13
C LEU A 246 -8.22 -28.01 -0.34
N ILE A 247 -7.82 -28.40 0.88
CA ILE A 247 -7.22 -27.50 1.86
C ILE A 247 -5.70 -27.60 1.82
N ALA A 248 -5.14 -28.80 2.00
CA ALA A 248 -3.70 -28.99 1.94
C ALA A 248 -3.20 -28.98 0.49
N PHE A 249 -1.92 -28.67 0.29
CA PHE A 249 -1.31 -28.78 -1.04
C PHE A 249 -1.39 -30.20 -1.62
N SER A 250 -1.34 -31.23 -0.77
CA SER A 250 -1.54 -32.63 -1.16
C SER A 250 -2.90 -32.90 -1.78
N ASP A 251 -3.94 -32.19 -1.33
CA ASP A 251 -5.31 -32.33 -1.85
C ASP A 251 -5.45 -31.68 -3.23
N ILE A 252 -4.62 -30.67 -3.51
CA ILE A 252 -4.64 -29.89 -4.75
C ILE A 252 -3.78 -30.55 -5.83
N LEU A 253 -2.74 -31.28 -5.44
CA LEU A 253 -1.82 -31.94 -6.36
C LEU A 253 -2.57 -32.83 -7.37
N GLY A 254 -2.24 -32.67 -8.66
CA GLY A 254 -2.88 -33.43 -9.75
C GLY A 254 -4.30 -32.99 -10.13
N THR A 255 -4.88 -32.01 -9.43
CA THR A 255 -6.16 -31.41 -9.81
C THR A 255 -5.99 -30.34 -10.88
N LYS A 256 -7.10 -29.83 -11.41
CA LYS A 256 -7.13 -28.62 -12.29
C LYS A 256 -7.63 -27.38 -11.55
N ALA A 257 -7.50 -27.36 -10.21
CA ALA A 257 -8.05 -26.28 -9.39
C ALA A 257 -7.24 -24.98 -9.48
N VAL A 258 -5.96 -25.08 -9.84
CA VAL A 258 -5.03 -23.96 -10.00
C VAL A 258 -4.36 -23.99 -11.38
N SER A 259 -3.74 -22.89 -11.78
CA SER A 259 -3.02 -22.80 -13.06
C SER A 259 -1.78 -23.72 -13.08
N ALA A 260 -1.28 -24.05 -14.27
CA ALA A 260 -0.07 -24.84 -14.41
C ALA A 260 1.14 -24.20 -13.69
N ASN A 261 1.27 -22.87 -13.77
CA ASN A 261 2.33 -22.15 -13.07
C ASN A 261 2.20 -22.29 -11.53
N GLN A 262 0.98 -22.22 -10.99
CA GLN A 262 0.72 -22.45 -9.56
C GLN A 262 0.95 -23.90 -9.15
N MET A 263 0.63 -24.86 -10.03
CA MET A 263 0.85 -26.28 -9.76
C MET A 263 2.33 -26.61 -9.55
N ILE A 264 3.25 -25.90 -10.24
CA ILE A 264 4.70 -26.05 -9.98
C ILE A 264 5.03 -25.76 -8.50
N GLN A 265 4.39 -24.78 -7.86
CA GLN A 265 4.59 -24.52 -6.42
C GLN A 265 4.09 -25.70 -5.59
N VAL A 266 2.88 -26.17 -5.87
CA VAL A 266 2.24 -27.29 -5.16
C VAL A 266 3.09 -28.55 -5.27
N GLU A 267 3.55 -28.89 -6.47
CA GLU A 267 4.41 -30.06 -6.74
C GLU A 267 5.72 -30.00 -5.95
N HIS A 268 6.43 -28.88 -5.94
CA HIS A 268 7.71 -28.76 -5.23
C HIS A 268 7.54 -28.82 -3.72
N GLU A 269 6.48 -28.22 -3.18
CA GLU A 269 6.20 -28.26 -1.74
C GLU A 269 5.78 -29.65 -1.26
N VAL A 270 4.98 -30.38 -2.06
CA VAL A 270 4.52 -31.73 -1.69
C VAL A 270 5.61 -32.77 -1.88
N THR A 271 6.37 -32.71 -2.97
CA THR A 271 7.36 -33.76 -3.32
C THR A 271 8.76 -33.49 -2.80
N GLY A 272 9.10 -32.23 -2.51
CA GLY A 272 10.46 -31.84 -2.13
C GLY A 272 11.50 -32.05 -3.24
N CYS A 273 11.07 -32.02 -4.52
CA CYS A 273 11.97 -32.20 -5.65
C CYS A 273 13.03 -31.08 -5.76
N ALA A 274 14.11 -31.38 -6.49
CA ALA A 274 15.16 -30.41 -6.78
C ALA A 274 14.63 -29.21 -7.59
N ALA A 275 15.40 -28.12 -7.61
CA ALA A 275 15.03 -26.93 -8.37
C ALA A 275 14.75 -27.26 -9.84
N HIS A 276 13.67 -26.68 -10.37
CA HIS A 276 13.33 -26.75 -11.78
C HIS A 276 14.12 -25.68 -12.53
N ILE A 277 14.94 -26.12 -13.49
CA ILE A 277 15.83 -25.27 -14.28
C ILE A 277 15.68 -25.62 -15.77
N ASP A 278 14.98 -24.76 -16.52
CA ASP A 278 14.89 -24.80 -17.97
C ASP A 278 16.09 -24.06 -18.59
N LYS A 279 17.19 -24.79 -18.75
CA LYS A 279 18.45 -24.24 -19.28
C LYS A 279 18.30 -23.59 -20.65
N LYS A 280 17.46 -24.17 -21.52
CA LYS A 280 17.26 -23.65 -22.88
C LYS A 280 16.58 -22.29 -22.80
N ALA A 281 15.49 -22.19 -22.03
CA ALA A 281 14.77 -20.94 -21.90
C ALA A 281 15.59 -19.85 -21.19
N ILE A 282 16.41 -20.22 -20.20
CA ILE A 282 17.35 -19.29 -19.56
C ILE A 282 18.42 -18.81 -20.55
N GLY A 283 18.98 -19.70 -21.37
CA GLY A 283 19.94 -19.32 -22.42
C GLY A 283 19.32 -18.38 -23.47
N GLU A 284 18.08 -18.62 -23.89
CA GLU A 284 17.33 -17.74 -24.79
C GLU A 284 17.08 -16.35 -24.15
N PHE A 285 16.82 -16.28 -22.85
CA PHE A 285 16.73 -15.02 -22.12
C PHE A 285 18.07 -14.27 -22.10
N LEU A 286 19.15 -14.94 -21.69
CA LEU A 286 20.48 -14.35 -21.59
C LEU A 286 21.02 -13.84 -22.94
N SER A 287 20.64 -14.48 -24.05
CA SER A 287 21.03 -14.05 -25.40
C SER A 287 20.50 -12.66 -25.80
N GLN A 288 19.55 -12.11 -25.05
CA GLN A 288 19.01 -10.76 -25.26
C GLN A 288 19.85 -9.69 -24.55
N LEU A 289 20.74 -10.09 -23.63
CA LEU A 289 21.60 -9.18 -22.88
C LEU A 289 22.90 -8.94 -23.65
N SER A 290 23.46 -7.74 -23.54
CA SER A 290 24.73 -7.37 -24.17
C SER A 290 25.54 -6.42 -23.30
N TYR A 291 26.85 -6.36 -23.52
CA TYR A 291 27.71 -5.38 -22.88
C TYR A 291 27.79 -4.08 -23.71
N PRO A 292 27.92 -2.90 -23.08
CA PRO A 292 27.88 -2.66 -21.63
C PRO A 292 26.53 -3.01 -20.99
N LEU A 293 26.57 -3.70 -19.85
CA LEU A 293 25.41 -4.23 -19.14
C LEU A 293 25.21 -3.44 -17.84
N TYR A 294 24.06 -2.77 -17.73
CA TYR A 294 23.68 -1.94 -16.59
C TYR A 294 22.54 -2.58 -15.79
N PHE A 295 22.54 -2.39 -14.48
CA PHE A 295 21.52 -2.84 -13.53
C PHE A 295 21.00 -1.60 -12.80
N LEU A 296 19.76 -1.22 -13.07
CA LEU A 296 19.14 0.01 -12.59
C LEU A 296 18.01 -0.32 -11.62
N ASP A 297 17.97 0.43 -10.52
CA ASP A 297 16.89 0.42 -9.54
C ASP A 297 16.59 1.86 -9.10
N PHE A 298 15.30 2.17 -8.88
CA PHE A 298 14.84 3.47 -8.40
C PHE A 298 14.14 3.35 -7.06
N GLU A 299 14.36 4.36 -6.22
CA GLU A 299 13.50 4.65 -5.08
C GLU A 299 12.63 5.87 -5.36
N SER A 300 11.33 5.74 -5.05
CA SER A 300 10.33 6.77 -5.29
C SER A 300 9.32 6.87 -4.15
N PHE A 301 8.65 8.01 -4.04
CA PHE A 301 7.52 8.19 -3.12
C PHE A 301 6.29 8.71 -3.86
N GLN A 302 5.11 8.54 -3.25
CA GLN A 302 3.81 8.95 -3.80
C GLN A 302 3.05 9.81 -2.80
N PRO A 303 3.25 11.14 -2.79
CA PRO A 303 2.54 12.00 -1.87
C PRO A 303 1.08 12.16 -2.32
N ALA A 304 0.12 12.08 -1.39
CA ALA A 304 -1.29 12.36 -1.70
C ALA A 304 -1.50 13.84 -2.04
N ILE A 305 -0.79 14.72 -1.35
CA ILE A 305 -0.77 16.16 -1.61
C ILE A 305 0.46 16.47 -2.48
N PRO A 306 0.30 17.01 -3.70
CA PRO A 306 1.44 17.26 -4.58
C PRO A 306 2.47 18.22 -3.96
N LEU A 307 3.74 17.83 -3.98
CA LEU A 307 4.81 18.61 -3.34
C LEU A 307 5.44 19.66 -4.26
N TYR A 308 5.35 19.47 -5.58
CA TYR A 308 6.09 20.25 -6.56
C TYR A 308 5.20 20.73 -7.71
N ASP A 309 5.62 21.80 -8.39
CA ASP A 309 4.96 22.25 -9.62
C ASP A 309 4.95 21.13 -10.67
N ASN A 310 3.86 21.06 -11.42
CA ASN A 310 3.63 19.99 -12.40
C ASN A 310 3.63 18.57 -11.79
N SER A 311 3.35 18.43 -10.48
CA SER A 311 3.05 17.12 -9.89
C SER A 311 1.57 16.97 -9.55
N ARG A 312 1.11 15.73 -9.53
CA ARG A 312 -0.28 15.33 -9.27
C ARG A 312 -0.38 14.46 -8.01
N PRO A 313 -1.57 14.37 -7.40
CA PRO A 313 -1.78 13.46 -6.28
C PRO A 313 -1.42 12.03 -6.62
N TYR A 314 -0.69 11.37 -5.72
CA TYR A 314 -0.21 9.99 -5.85
C TYR A 314 0.69 9.73 -7.06
N GLU A 315 1.21 10.79 -7.69
CA GLU A 315 2.25 10.66 -8.70
C GLU A 315 3.51 10.05 -8.08
N GLN A 316 4.12 9.11 -8.80
CA GLN A 316 5.37 8.49 -8.41
C GLN A 316 6.54 9.41 -8.72
N ILE A 317 7.21 9.89 -7.67
CA ILE A 317 8.34 10.81 -7.78
C ILE A 317 9.60 10.09 -7.36
N VAL A 318 10.52 9.88 -8.30
CA VAL A 318 11.84 9.30 -8.01
C VAL A 318 12.72 10.31 -7.29
N PHE A 319 13.42 9.84 -6.25
CA PHE A 319 14.36 10.64 -5.48
C PHE A 319 15.76 10.03 -5.40
N GLN A 320 15.89 8.76 -5.75
CA GLN A 320 17.15 8.04 -5.74
C GLN A 320 17.19 6.98 -6.83
N TYR A 321 18.40 6.69 -7.31
CA TYR A 321 18.68 5.47 -8.05
C TYR A 321 20.03 4.88 -7.66
N SER A 322 20.17 3.58 -7.88
CA SER A 322 21.45 2.88 -7.88
C SER A 322 21.71 2.29 -9.27
N LEU A 323 22.99 2.18 -9.63
CA LEU A 323 23.43 1.71 -10.93
C LEU A 323 24.70 0.87 -10.78
N HIS A 324 24.57 -0.45 -10.88
CA HIS A 324 25.72 -1.33 -11.10
C HIS A 324 25.91 -1.56 -12.60
N TYR A 325 27.15 -1.67 -13.08
CA TYR A 325 27.40 -1.90 -14.50
C TYR A 325 28.74 -2.58 -14.80
N ILE A 326 28.79 -3.27 -15.94
CA ILE A 326 29.94 -3.99 -16.46
C ILE A 326 30.13 -3.59 -17.92
N GLU A 327 31.33 -3.13 -18.29
CA GLU A 327 31.61 -2.57 -19.63
C GLU A 327 31.78 -3.63 -20.71
N GLU A 328 32.39 -4.76 -20.34
CA GLU A 328 32.76 -5.84 -21.25
C GLU A 328 32.75 -7.18 -20.52
N GLU A 329 32.70 -8.27 -21.27
CA GLU A 329 32.67 -9.63 -20.71
C GLU A 329 33.90 -9.90 -19.83
N GLY A 330 33.65 -10.30 -18.58
CA GLY A 330 34.72 -10.52 -17.58
C GLY A 330 35.33 -9.23 -17.01
N GLY A 331 34.77 -8.05 -17.33
CA GLY A 331 35.19 -6.77 -16.79
C GLY A 331 34.84 -6.57 -15.31
N GLU A 332 35.37 -5.50 -14.72
CA GLU A 332 35.09 -5.10 -13.34
C GLU A 332 33.65 -4.62 -13.16
N LEU A 333 33.05 -4.98 -12.02
CA LEU A 333 31.77 -4.43 -11.59
C LEU A 333 31.96 -3.01 -11.06
N LYS A 334 31.36 -2.04 -11.73
CA LYS A 334 31.38 -0.62 -11.33
C LYS A 334 30.04 -0.22 -10.73
N HIS A 335 30.03 0.86 -9.96
CA HIS A 335 28.84 1.40 -9.31
C HIS A 335 28.76 2.93 -9.46
N ARG A 336 27.54 3.43 -9.64
CA ARG A 336 27.15 4.85 -9.54
C ARG A 336 25.81 4.93 -8.82
N GLU A 337 25.53 6.07 -8.22
CA GLU A 337 24.30 6.29 -7.46
C GLU A 337 23.94 7.77 -7.43
N TYR A 338 22.67 8.04 -7.17
CA TYR A 338 22.17 9.39 -6.92
C TYR A 338 21.15 9.33 -5.77
N LEU A 339 21.26 10.24 -4.81
CA LEU A 339 20.25 10.45 -3.77
C LEU A 339 20.02 11.94 -3.59
N ALA A 340 18.81 12.39 -3.92
CA ALA A 340 18.40 13.77 -3.77
C ALA A 340 18.60 14.29 -2.35
N TYR A 341 18.90 15.58 -2.22
CA TYR A 341 18.87 16.25 -0.94
C TYR A 341 17.41 16.56 -0.58
N PRO A 342 16.96 16.33 0.67
CA PRO A 342 15.58 16.54 1.05
C PRO A 342 15.16 18.01 0.90
N GLY A 343 13.89 18.25 0.56
CA GLY A 343 13.30 19.58 0.47
C GLY A 343 13.37 20.27 -0.90
N ALA A 344 14.19 19.78 -1.84
CA ALA A 344 14.17 20.22 -3.23
C ALA A 344 13.35 19.25 -4.11
N ASP A 345 12.92 19.71 -5.29
CA ASP A 345 12.36 18.83 -6.31
C ASP A 345 13.48 17.94 -6.89
N PRO A 346 13.42 16.61 -6.68
CA PRO A 346 14.50 15.73 -7.09
C PRO A 346 14.54 15.48 -8.60
N ARG A 347 13.43 15.68 -9.30
CA ARG A 347 13.17 15.08 -10.63
C ARG A 347 14.16 15.55 -11.68
N ARG A 348 14.47 16.86 -11.72
CA ARG A 348 15.33 17.44 -12.76
C ARG A 348 16.78 16.97 -12.62
N ALA A 349 17.35 17.15 -11.43
CA ALA A 349 18.74 16.80 -11.17
C ALA A 349 18.97 15.29 -11.31
N LEU A 350 18.02 14.47 -10.84
CA LEU A 350 18.05 13.03 -11.02
C LEU A 350 18.04 12.64 -12.50
N ALA A 351 17.14 13.21 -13.31
CA ALA A 351 17.05 12.91 -14.74
C ALA A 351 18.33 13.28 -15.50
N GLN A 352 18.96 14.41 -15.16
CA GLN A 352 20.22 14.84 -15.77
C GLN A 352 21.36 13.88 -15.44
N GLN A 353 21.54 13.55 -14.16
CA GLN A 353 22.59 12.62 -13.73
C GLN A 353 22.38 11.22 -14.33
N LEU A 354 21.13 10.75 -14.43
CA LEU A 354 20.81 9.47 -15.04
C LEU A 354 21.24 9.40 -16.52
N CYS A 355 21.02 10.47 -17.29
CA CYS A 355 21.49 10.55 -18.68
C CYS A 355 23.02 10.63 -18.79
N GLU A 356 23.70 11.24 -17.83
CA GLU A 356 25.17 11.28 -17.78
C GLU A 356 25.76 9.92 -17.40
N ASP A 357 25.07 9.16 -16.55
CA ASP A 357 25.54 7.89 -16.02
C ASP A 357 25.29 6.69 -16.92
N ILE A 358 24.20 6.71 -17.71
CA ILE A 358 23.83 5.64 -18.63
C ILE A 358 24.00 6.13 -20.08
N PRO A 359 25.03 5.68 -20.82
CA PRO A 359 25.21 6.03 -22.22
C PRO A 359 24.05 5.54 -23.10
N GLN A 360 23.91 6.11 -24.30
CA GLN A 360 22.90 5.64 -25.24
C GLN A 360 23.27 4.29 -25.86
N ASN A 361 22.25 3.49 -26.18
CA ASN A 361 22.34 2.19 -26.85
C ASN A 361 23.12 1.12 -26.07
N VAL A 362 23.08 1.19 -24.74
CA VAL A 362 23.59 0.15 -23.84
C VAL A 362 22.46 -0.75 -23.37
N CYS A 363 22.79 -1.96 -22.92
CA CYS A 363 21.81 -2.86 -22.34
C CYS A 363 21.55 -2.47 -20.89
N VAL A 364 20.30 -2.19 -20.56
CA VAL A 364 19.90 -1.90 -19.19
C VAL A 364 19.04 -3.04 -18.68
N THR A 365 19.19 -3.40 -17.43
CA THR A 365 18.38 -4.40 -16.76
C THR A 365 17.74 -3.79 -15.54
N ALA A 366 16.56 -4.29 -15.22
CA ALA A 366 15.84 -3.99 -14.00
C ALA A 366 15.12 -5.25 -13.53
N TYR A 367 14.69 -5.27 -12.29
CA TYR A 367 13.87 -6.35 -11.75
C TYR A 367 12.43 -5.85 -11.60
N ASN A 368 11.52 -6.32 -12.45
CA ASN A 368 10.19 -5.72 -12.68
C ASN A 368 10.25 -4.39 -13.46
N MET A 369 10.88 -4.44 -14.66
CA MET A 369 11.20 -3.28 -15.51
C MET A 369 10.05 -2.30 -15.80
N GLY A 370 8.80 -2.75 -15.65
CA GLY A 370 7.62 -1.89 -15.87
C GLY A 370 7.62 -0.66 -14.97
N PHE A 371 8.19 -0.78 -13.76
CA PHE A 371 8.33 0.34 -12.84
C PHE A 371 9.36 1.36 -13.33
N GLU A 372 10.60 0.93 -13.61
CA GLU A 372 11.70 1.79 -14.08
C GLU A 372 11.32 2.47 -15.40
N LYS A 373 10.73 1.71 -16.34
CA LYS A 373 10.20 2.27 -17.60
C LYS A 373 9.16 3.35 -17.33
N GLY A 374 8.23 3.10 -16.41
CA GLY A 374 7.22 4.08 -16.02
C GLY A 374 7.83 5.37 -15.45
N ARG A 375 8.88 5.27 -14.63
CA ARG A 375 9.58 6.43 -14.05
C ARG A 375 10.33 7.22 -15.10
N ILE A 376 11.11 6.56 -15.94
CA ILE A 376 11.89 7.19 -17.01
C ILE A 376 10.98 7.89 -18.01
N LYS A 377 9.88 7.26 -18.40
CA LYS A 377 8.89 7.87 -19.30
C LYS A 377 8.27 9.14 -18.69
N GLY A 378 7.91 9.12 -17.41
CA GLY A 378 7.39 10.31 -16.71
C GLY A 378 8.40 11.46 -16.68
N LEU A 379 9.68 11.17 -16.42
CA LEU A 379 10.75 12.18 -16.49
C LEU A 379 10.93 12.72 -17.92
N ALA A 380 10.81 11.86 -18.95
CA ALA A 380 10.93 12.24 -20.35
C ALA A 380 9.78 13.14 -20.83
N GLU A 381 8.57 12.94 -20.29
CA GLU A 381 7.41 13.80 -20.53
C GLU A 381 7.57 15.16 -19.82
N LEU A 382 8.14 15.16 -18.61
CA LEU A 382 8.37 16.37 -17.82
C LEU A 382 9.53 17.24 -18.35
N TYR A 383 10.57 16.62 -18.93
CA TYR A 383 11.77 17.30 -19.42
C TYR A 383 12.05 16.99 -20.90
N PRO A 384 11.42 17.74 -21.83
CA PRO A 384 11.55 17.51 -23.27
C PRO A 384 12.99 17.52 -23.80
N ASP A 385 13.89 18.28 -23.17
CA ASP A 385 15.30 18.37 -23.54
C ASP A 385 16.11 17.12 -23.19
N LEU A 386 15.66 16.30 -22.24
CA LEU A 386 16.27 15.02 -21.87
C LEU A 386 15.54 13.81 -22.49
N SER A 387 14.35 14.05 -23.04
CA SER A 387 13.39 13.02 -23.48
C SER A 387 14.01 11.99 -24.42
N GLN A 388 14.79 12.42 -25.41
CA GLN A 388 15.40 11.52 -26.39
C GLN A 388 16.36 10.50 -25.74
N HIS A 389 17.14 10.93 -24.75
CA HIS A 389 18.09 10.07 -24.05
C HIS A 389 17.37 9.16 -23.07
N LEU A 390 16.46 9.72 -22.27
CA LEU A 390 15.65 8.94 -21.33
C LEU A 390 14.86 7.83 -22.05
N MET A 391 14.23 8.13 -23.19
CA MET A 391 13.52 7.12 -23.97
C MET A 391 14.45 6.07 -24.57
N ASN A 392 15.70 6.44 -24.91
CA ASN A 392 16.70 5.45 -25.33
C ASN A 392 17.05 4.47 -24.19
N ILE A 393 17.19 4.95 -22.95
CA ILE A 393 17.37 4.07 -21.78
C ILE A 393 16.14 3.17 -21.63
N HIS A 394 14.94 3.77 -21.59
CA HIS A 394 13.65 3.06 -21.46
C HIS A 394 13.49 1.91 -22.47
N ASP A 395 13.81 2.16 -23.74
CA ASP A 395 13.60 1.19 -24.81
C ASP A 395 14.59 0.01 -24.75
N ASN A 396 15.75 0.19 -24.11
CA ASN A 396 16.78 -0.84 -23.95
C ASN A 396 16.75 -1.58 -22.60
N ILE A 397 15.72 -1.39 -21.76
CA ILE A 397 15.57 -2.15 -20.51
C ILE A 397 15.03 -3.57 -20.77
N CYS A 398 15.75 -4.57 -20.24
CA CYS A 398 15.37 -5.97 -20.13
C CYS A 398 15.01 -6.35 -18.69
N ASP A 399 14.03 -7.24 -18.50
CA ASP A 399 13.51 -7.60 -17.17
C ASP A 399 14.13 -8.91 -16.62
N LEU A 400 14.96 -8.81 -15.58
CA LEU A 400 15.58 -9.95 -14.91
C LEU A 400 14.59 -10.80 -14.10
N MET A 401 13.37 -10.32 -13.89
CA MET A 401 12.32 -11.07 -13.21
C MET A 401 11.74 -12.20 -14.09
N VAL A 402 11.84 -12.09 -15.43
CA VAL A 402 11.16 -12.98 -16.38
C VAL A 402 11.46 -14.46 -16.18
N PRO A 403 12.73 -14.90 -16.01
CA PRO A 403 13.04 -16.32 -15.78
C PRO A 403 12.37 -16.90 -14.54
N PHE A 404 12.18 -16.10 -13.49
CA PHE A 404 11.55 -16.53 -12.24
C PHE A 404 10.02 -16.46 -12.31
N GLN A 405 9.47 -15.40 -12.92
CA GLN A 405 8.04 -15.23 -13.11
C GLN A 405 7.42 -16.37 -13.93
N LYS A 406 8.13 -16.80 -14.98
CA LYS A 406 7.76 -17.94 -15.82
C LYS A 406 8.18 -19.30 -15.23
N LYS A 407 8.79 -19.29 -14.04
CA LYS A 407 9.35 -20.46 -13.35
C LYS A 407 10.32 -21.27 -14.22
N GLN A 408 11.05 -20.63 -15.12
CA GLN A 408 12.16 -21.25 -15.86
C GLN A 408 13.33 -21.57 -14.92
N TYR A 409 13.51 -20.76 -13.88
CA TYR A 409 14.27 -21.11 -12.70
C TYR A 409 13.32 -21.03 -11.51
N TYR A 410 13.04 -22.17 -10.87
CA TYR A 410 12.22 -22.21 -9.65
C TYR A 410 12.78 -23.20 -8.64
N SER A 411 12.82 -22.79 -7.37
CA SER A 411 13.11 -23.68 -6.25
C SER A 411 11.99 -23.58 -5.21
N ARG A 412 11.84 -24.63 -4.39
CA ARG A 412 10.88 -24.66 -3.29
C ARG A 412 11.03 -23.46 -2.35
N ALA A 413 12.26 -23.03 -2.07
CA ALA A 413 12.56 -21.91 -1.18
C ALA A 413 11.95 -20.58 -1.64
N MET A 414 11.62 -20.44 -2.93
CA MET A 414 10.93 -19.25 -3.46
C MET A 414 9.44 -19.18 -3.08
N GLN A 415 8.84 -20.27 -2.56
CA GLN A 415 7.44 -20.32 -2.10
C GLN A 415 6.42 -19.82 -3.14
N GLY A 416 6.68 -20.10 -4.43
CA GLY A 416 5.87 -19.62 -5.54
C GLY A 416 5.99 -18.13 -5.86
N SER A 417 6.72 -17.35 -5.07
CA SER A 417 7.07 -15.97 -5.36
C SER A 417 8.20 -15.89 -6.39
N TYR A 418 8.26 -14.75 -7.08
CA TYR A 418 9.32 -14.39 -8.02
C TYR A 418 9.83 -12.98 -7.75
N SER A 419 9.50 -12.37 -6.61
CA SER A 419 10.13 -11.11 -6.22
C SER A 419 11.58 -11.38 -5.80
N ILE A 420 12.46 -10.40 -6.00
CA ILE A 420 13.88 -10.53 -5.67
C ILE A 420 14.10 -10.89 -4.19
N LYS A 421 13.21 -10.44 -3.29
CA LYS A 421 13.23 -10.76 -1.85
C LYS A 421 13.01 -12.24 -1.52
N TYR A 422 12.41 -13.01 -2.43
CA TYR A 422 12.28 -14.47 -2.30
C TYR A 422 13.29 -15.21 -3.17
N VAL A 423 13.60 -14.68 -4.35
CA VAL A 423 14.55 -15.29 -5.28
C VAL A 423 15.97 -15.23 -4.73
N LEU A 424 16.42 -14.08 -4.21
CA LEU A 424 17.78 -13.89 -3.75
C LEU A 424 18.13 -14.82 -2.57
N PRO A 425 17.34 -14.91 -1.47
CA PRO A 425 17.64 -15.86 -0.40
C PRO A 425 17.51 -17.32 -0.83
N ALA A 426 16.64 -17.62 -1.81
CA ALA A 426 16.51 -18.98 -2.34
C ALA A 426 17.72 -19.42 -3.18
N LEU A 427 18.44 -18.47 -3.80
CA LEU A 427 19.65 -18.73 -4.57
C LEU A 427 20.93 -18.65 -3.73
N PHE A 428 20.92 -17.83 -2.68
CA PHE A 428 22.06 -17.56 -1.80
C PHE A 428 21.66 -17.68 -0.32
N PRO A 429 21.22 -18.86 0.16
CA PRO A 429 20.71 -19.01 1.53
C PRO A 429 21.78 -18.81 2.61
N ASP A 430 23.06 -18.96 2.25
CA ASP A 430 24.21 -18.91 3.17
C ASP A 430 25.05 -17.63 3.03
N ASP A 431 24.53 -16.61 2.32
CA ASP A 431 25.23 -15.33 2.14
C ASP A 431 24.53 -14.20 2.92
N PRO A 432 24.95 -13.92 4.16
CA PRO A 432 24.33 -12.88 4.99
C PRO A 432 24.54 -11.47 4.43
N SER A 433 25.47 -11.26 3.50
CA SER A 433 25.69 -9.95 2.86
C SER A 433 24.57 -9.57 1.88
N LEU A 434 23.75 -10.54 1.48
CA LEU A 434 22.61 -10.37 0.58
C LEU A 434 21.27 -10.34 1.32
N ASP A 435 21.27 -10.44 2.64
CA ASP A 435 20.05 -10.40 3.45
C ASP A 435 19.71 -8.97 3.83
N TYR A 436 18.60 -8.47 3.29
CA TYR A 436 18.06 -7.15 3.59
C TYR A 436 17.78 -6.94 5.08
N HIS A 437 17.49 -7.99 5.85
CA HIS A 437 17.25 -7.87 7.30
C HIS A 437 18.53 -7.54 8.10
N ASN A 438 19.71 -7.70 7.49
CA ASN A 438 20.98 -7.33 8.10
C ASN A 438 21.37 -5.86 7.83
N LEU A 439 20.59 -5.14 7.04
CA LEU A 439 20.79 -3.71 6.84
C LEU A 439 20.46 -2.94 8.12
N GLU A 440 21.15 -1.82 8.34
CA GLU A 440 20.76 -0.89 9.38
C GLU A 440 19.74 0.11 8.83
N GLY A 441 18.56 0.17 9.46
CA GLY A 441 17.58 1.23 9.27
C GLY A 441 16.57 1.01 8.15
N VAL A 442 17.00 0.93 6.89
CA VAL A 442 16.10 0.79 5.73
C VAL A 442 16.24 -0.61 5.11
N HIS A 443 15.12 -1.32 5.01
CA HIS A 443 15.11 -2.72 4.55
C HIS A 443 14.11 -2.94 3.40
N ASN A 444 13.28 -1.94 3.08
CA ASN A 444 12.30 -2.01 2.00
C ASN A 444 11.92 -0.62 1.47
N GLY A 445 11.31 -0.57 0.28
CA GLY A 445 10.94 0.67 -0.38
C GLY A 445 9.90 1.53 0.36
N ALA A 446 9.06 0.94 1.22
CA ALA A 446 8.14 1.74 2.05
C ALA A 446 8.93 2.51 3.12
N GLU A 447 9.83 1.82 3.83
CA GLU A 447 10.76 2.46 4.76
C GLU A 447 11.67 3.48 4.07
N ALA A 448 12.11 3.21 2.83
CA ALA A 448 12.90 4.16 2.04
C ALA A 448 12.13 5.44 1.75
N SER A 449 10.88 5.30 1.28
CA SER A 449 9.96 6.41 1.02
C SER A 449 9.71 7.26 2.27
N ASP A 450 9.38 6.61 3.39
CA ASP A 450 9.05 7.29 4.64
C ASP A 450 10.29 7.92 5.29
N THR A 451 11.46 7.30 5.12
CA THR A 451 12.74 7.89 5.52
C THR A 451 13.01 9.16 4.73
N PHE A 452 12.87 9.13 3.40
CA PHE A 452 13.11 10.31 2.56
C PHE A 452 12.19 11.49 2.92
N LYS A 453 10.89 11.22 3.17
CA LYS A 453 9.95 12.27 3.63
C LYS A 453 10.38 12.90 4.95
N ARG A 454 10.86 12.11 5.91
CA ARG A 454 11.27 12.59 7.24
C ARG A 454 12.62 13.31 7.23
N MET A 455 13.50 13.03 6.27
CA MET A 455 14.84 13.62 6.19
C MET A 455 14.85 15.15 6.20
N ALA A 456 13.80 15.81 5.69
CA ALA A 456 13.69 17.27 5.72
C ALA A 456 13.58 17.86 7.15
N LYS A 457 13.20 17.03 8.14
CA LYS A 457 12.99 17.43 9.54
C LYS A 457 14.09 16.90 10.48
N MET A 458 15.08 16.18 9.96
CA MET A 458 16.15 15.55 10.75
C MET A 458 17.27 16.54 11.10
N SER A 459 17.95 16.28 12.22
CA SER A 459 19.22 16.95 12.53
C SER A 459 20.32 16.56 11.51
N PRO A 460 21.41 17.34 11.37
CA PRO A 460 22.48 17.02 10.43
C PRO A 460 23.10 15.62 10.61
N ASP A 461 23.28 15.18 11.86
CA ASP A 461 23.86 13.86 12.16
C ASP A 461 22.90 12.73 11.80
N GLU A 462 21.61 12.87 12.14
CA GLU A 462 20.56 11.92 11.73
C GLU A 462 20.42 11.86 10.21
N LEU A 463 20.43 13.02 9.55
CA LEU A 463 20.35 13.12 8.10
C LEU A 463 21.52 12.36 7.44
N SER A 464 22.76 12.59 7.88
CA SER A 464 23.93 11.88 7.36
C SER A 464 23.80 10.36 7.53
N LYS A 465 23.31 9.91 8.69
CA LYS A 465 23.10 8.50 8.99
C LYS A 465 22.05 7.87 8.07
N PHE A 466 20.85 8.46 7.99
CA PHE A 466 19.76 7.90 7.19
C PHE A 466 20.01 8.00 5.68
N ARG A 467 20.77 9.01 5.21
CA ARG A 467 21.28 9.03 3.84
C ARG A 467 22.16 7.82 3.55
N SER A 468 23.09 7.48 4.44
CA SER A 468 23.92 6.29 4.29
C SER A 468 23.07 5.01 4.22
N HIS A 469 22.03 4.90 5.04
CA HIS A 469 21.14 3.73 5.01
C HIS A 469 20.40 3.59 3.68
N LEU A 470 19.85 4.69 3.15
CA LEU A 470 19.19 4.72 1.84
C LEU A 470 20.13 4.32 0.70
N LEU A 471 21.36 4.84 0.70
CA LEU A 471 22.38 4.50 -0.30
C LEU A 471 22.74 3.01 -0.24
N THR A 472 23.01 2.49 0.95
CA THR A 472 23.33 1.06 1.14
C THR A 472 22.20 0.14 0.69
N TYR A 473 20.95 0.47 1.05
CA TYR A 473 19.78 -0.33 0.66
C TYR A 473 19.59 -0.38 -0.87
N CYS A 474 19.54 0.79 -1.53
CA CYS A 474 19.36 0.84 -2.98
C CYS A 474 20.59 0.26 -3.74
N GLY A 475 21.78 0.42 -3.18
CA GLY A 475 23.00 -0.25 -3.64
C GLY A 475 22.85 -1.77 -3.64
N LEU A 476 22.30 -2.33 -2.56
CA LEU A 476 22.03 -3.77 -2.45
C LEU A 476 21.01 -4.25 -3.48
N ASP A 477 19.97 -3.46 -3.82
CA ASP A 477 18.97 -3.86 -4.83
C ASP A 477 19.62 -4.15 -6.19
N THR A 478 20.43 -3.23 -6.69
CA THR A 478 21.16 -3.46 -7.95
C THR A 478 22.25 -4.53 -7.84
N TYR A 479 22.92 -4.66 -6.69
CA TYR A 479 23.89 -5.74 -6.49
C TYR A 479 23.22 -7.12 -6.45
N ALA A 480 22.02 -7.22 -5.86
CA ALA A 480 21.20 -8.42 -5.89
C ALA A 480 20.83 -8.81 -7.32
N MET A 481 20.52 -7.84 -8.19
CA MET A 481 20.29 -8.12 -9.62
C MET A 481 21.54 -8.68 -10.31
N VAL A 482 22.73 -8.16 -10.00
CA VAL A 482 24.00 -8.71 -10.49
C VAL A 482 24.18 -10.16 -10.06
N LYS A 483 23.94 -10.48 -8.78
CA LYS A 483 24.02 -11.86 -8.25
C LYS A 483 23.04 -12.80 -8.92
N VAL A 484 21.79 -12.36 -9.12
CA VAL A 484 20.76 -13.12 -9.81
C VAL A 484 21.17 -13.38 -11.27
N TRP A 485 21.67 -12.38 -11.97
CA TRP A 485 22.18 -12.53 -13.34
C TRP A 485 23.34 -13.53 -13.42
N GLN A 486 24.33 -13.41 -12.52
CA GLN A 486 25.44 -14.38 -12.42
C GLN A 486 24.92 -15.81 -12.25
N LYS A 487 23.90 -16.00 -11.39
CA LYS A 487 23.31 -17.31 -11.16
C LYS A 487 22.58 -17.88 -12.37
N LEU A 488 21.94 -17.02 -13.17
CA LEU A 488 21.34 -17.42 -14.44
C LEU A 488 22.41 -17.84 -15.45
N CYS A 489 23.53 -17.12 -15.52
CA CYS A 489 24.67 -17.49 -16.39
C CYS A 489 25.25 -18.86 -16.02
N GLU A 490 25.46 -19.13 -14.72
CA GLU A 490 25.90 -20.45 -14.22
C GLU A 490 24.90 -21.56 -14.58
N ALA A 491 23.60 -21.30 -14.44
CA ALA A 491 22.55 -22.28 -14.72
C ALA A 491 22.47 -22.66 -16.22
N ALA A 492 22.76 -21.70 -17.11
CA ALA A 492 22.77 -21.91 -18.55
C ALA A 492 24.02 -22.68 -19.03
N ASN A 493 25.19 -22.41 -18.43
CA ASN A 493 26.49 -22.95 -18.84
C ASN A 493 27.19 -23.65 -17.65
N PRO A 494 26.89 -24.94 -17.39
CA PRO A 494 27.44 -25.69 -16.25
C PRO A 494 28.92 -26.06 -16.37
#